data_AF-A0A9Q0IUS4-F1
#
_entry.id   AF-A0A9Q0IUS4-F1
#
_cell.length_a   1.000
_cell.length_b   1.000
_cell.length_c   1.000
_cell.angle_alpha   90.00
_cell.angle_beta   90.00
_cell.angle_gamma   90.00
#
_symmetry.space_group_name_H-M   'P 1'
#
loop_
_entity.id
_entity.type
_entity.pdbx_description
1 polymer ?
#
loop_
_entity_poly.entity_id
_entity_poly.type
_entity_poly.pdbx_seq_one_letter_code
_entity_poly.pdbx_strand_id
1 'polypeptide(L)' 'MSIGDANYSPILLLPSSLLSPICQKSRRDVGNFDKEFTKMAVELTPTDKLFIMNLDQTEFQGFSYTNPEFIIQV' A
#
# COMPACT_ATOMS: atom_id res chain seq x y z
N MET A 1 -22.94 -18.82 -13.68
CA MET A 1 -23.22 -17.41 -13.34
C MET A 1 -24.11 -17.47 -12.11
N SER A 2 -23.63 -17.31 -10.88
CA SER A 2 -22.54 -16.46 -10.39
C SER A 2 -21.62 -17.22 -9.44
N ILE A 3 -20.31 -16.96 -9.52
CA ILE A 3 -19.33 -17.34 -8.50
C ILE A 3 -19.23 -16.12 -7.59
N GLY A 4 -19.50 -16.29 -6.29
CA GLY A 4 -19.50 -15.16 -5.37
C GLY A 4 -19.63 -15.54 -3.91
N ASP A 5 -18.96 -16.60 -3.46
CA ASP A 5 -18.82 -16.92 -2.03
C ASP A 5 -17.39 -17.39 -1.73
N ALA A 6 -16.44 -16.45 -1.77
CA ALA A 6 -15.13 -16.63 -1.17
C ALA A 6 -15.08 -15.83 0.13
N ASN A 7 -15.46 -16.50 1.21
CA ASN A 7 -14.91 -16.38 2.56
C ASN A 7 -13.81 -15.29 2.71
N TYR A 8 -14.20 -14.10 3.19
CA TYR A 8 -13.29 -13.21 3.92
C TYR A 8 -13.68 -13.23 5.40
N SER A 9 -12.71 -13.56 6.24
CA SER A 9 -12.83 -13.97 7.64
C SER A 9 -13.60 -13.00 8.56
N PRO A 10 -14.31 -13.49 9.59
CA PRO A 10 -14.92 -12.66 10.62
C PRO A 10 -13.85 -12.31 11.66
N ILE A 11 -13.18 -11.17 11.52
CA ILE A 11 -12.26 -10.70 12.55
C ILE A 11 -12.67 -9.29 12.97
N LEU A 12 -13.03 -9.20 14.26
CA LEU A 12 -13.32 -8.01 15.09
C LEU A 12 -14.77 -7.51 15.10
N LEU A 13 -15.62 -8.21 15.86
CA LEU A 13 -16.76 -7.58 16.56
C LEU A 13 -16.22 -6.61 17.63
N LEU A 14 -15.77 -5.43 17.22
CA LEU A 14 -15.55 -4.30 18.13
C LEU A 14 -16.88 -3.58 18.37
N PRO A 15 -17.16 -3.13 19.61
CA PRO A 15 -18.39 -2.40 19.92
C PRO A 15 -18.50 -1.12 19.07
N SER A 16 -19.70 -0.83 18.59
CA SER A 16 -20.02 0.28 17.67
C SER A 16 -19.59 1.66 18.17
N SER A 17 -19.29 1.81 19.46
CA SER A 17 -18.76 3.02 20.10
C SER A 17 -17.27 3.28 19.81
N LEU A 18 -16.53 2.27 19.33
CA LEU A 18 -15.15 2.40 18.84
C LEU A 18 -15.09 2.55 17.33
N LEU A 19 -16.23 2.42 16.64
CA LEU A 19 -16.38 2.78 15.24
C LEU A 19 -16.44 4.31 15.17
N SER A 20 -15.30 4.99 15.34
CA SER A 20 -15.17 6.32 14.76
C SER A 20 -15.58 6.16 13.29
N PRO A 21 -16.53 6.93 12.75
CA PRO A 21 -16.87 6.80 11.35
C PRO A 21 -15.56 7.02 10.61
N ILE A 22 -15.06 5.98 9.93
CA ILE A 22 -13.97 6.12 8.96
C ILE A 22 -14.60 6.85 7.77
N CYS A 23 -15.06 8.07 8.01
CA CYS A 23 -15.47 9.02 7.01
C CYS A 23 -14.14 9.57 6.51
N GLN A 24 -13.61 8.93 5.46
CA GLN A 24 -12.47 9.48 4.76
C GLN A 24 -12.86 10.88 4.26
N LYS A 25 -12.34 11.90 4.95
CA LYS A 25 -12.79 13.29 4.73
C LYS A 25 -12.35 13.81 3.37
N SER A 26 -11.33 13.19 2.78
CA SER A 26 -10.80 13.49 1.45
C SER A 26 -10.00 12.31 0.89
N ARG A 27 -9.67 12.36 -0.42
CA ARG A 27 -8.75 11.41 -1.07
C ARG A 27 -7.33 11.39 -0.49
N ARG A 28 -6.97 12.36 0.35
CA ARG A 28 -5.67 12.48 1.01
C ARG A 28 -5.76 12.25 2.52
N ASP A 29 -6.88 11.73 3.02
CA ASP A 29 -7.05 11.49 4.44
C ASP A 29 -6.11 10.36 4.91
N VAL A 30 -5.32 10.67 5.92
CA VAL A 30 -4.35 9.76 6.53
C VAL A 30 -4.69 9.43 7.99
N GLY A 31 -5.93 9.70 8.42
CA GLY A 31 -6.35 9.54 9.81
C GLY A 31 -6.21 8.12 10.40
N ASN A 32 -6.09 7.09 9.55
CA ASN A 32 -5.88 5.70 9.95
C ASN A 32 -4.39 5.30 10.00
N PHE A 33 -3.47 6.21 9.71
CA PHE A 33 -2.03 5.97 9.74
C PHE A 33 -1.41 6.66 10.96
N ASP A 34 -0.30 6.12 11.46
CA ASP A 34 0.46 6.81 12.50
C ASP A 34 0.96 8.17 11.97
N LYS A 35 0.82 9.19 12.81
CA LYS A 35 1.22 10.55 12.47
C LYS A 35 2.73 10.66 12.27
N GLU A 36 3.53 9.81 12.91
CA GLU A 36 4.99 9.81 12.71
C GLU A 36 5.33 9.61 11.23
N PHE A 37 4.73 8.61 10.56
CA PHE A 37 4.98 8.38 9.14
C PHE A 37 4.46 9.51 8.25
N THR A 38 3.27 10.07 8.55
CA THR A 38 2.65 11.11 7.70
C THR A 38 3.33 12.48 7.81
N LYS A 39 4.13 12.70 8.86
CA LYS A 39 4.90 13.94 9.08
C LYS A 39 6.30 13.88 8.48
N MET A 40 6.82 12.68 8.22
CA MET A 40 8.14 12.52 7.60
C MET A 40 8.13 13.11 6.18
N ALA A 41 9.29 13.59 5.74
CA ALA A 41 9.46 14.00 4.36
C ALA A 41 9.31 12.79 3.43
N VAL A 42 8.69 13.01 2.26
CA VAL A 42 8.56 11.98 1.23
C VAL A 42 9.86 11.94 0.43
N GLU A 43 10.84 11.21 0.95
CA GLU A 43 12.17 11.08 0.36
C GLU A 43 12.65 9.64 0.34
N LEU A 44 13.52 9.33 -0.61
CA LEU A 44 14.22 8.06 -0.67
C LEU A 44 15.50 8.18 0.16
N THR A 45 15.76 7.19 1.01
CA THR A 45 17.03 7.09 1.71
C THR A 45 18.17 7.04 0.69
N PRO A 46 19.19 7.92 0.81
CA PRO A 46 20.34 7.88 -0.06
C PRO A 46 21.05 6.52 -0.01
N THR A 47 21.40 5.99 -1.17
CA THR A 47 22.08 4.70 -1.31
C THR A 47 23.55 4.88 -1.68
N ASP A 48 24.44 4.05 -1.12
CA ASP A 48 25.84 4.01 -1.51
C ASP A 48 26.01 3.31 -2.87
N LYS A 49 26.67 3.98 -3.81
CA LYS A 49 26.91 3.46 -5.17
C LYS A 49 27.75 2.19 -5.15
N LEU A 50 28.75 2.09 -4.27
CA LEU A 50 29.58 0.89 -4.16
C LEU A 50 28.76 -0.29 -3.64
N PHE A 51 27.82 -0.04 -2.74
CA PHE A 51 26.91 -1.08 -2.28
C PHE A 51 26.02 -1.58 -3.41
N ILE A 52 25.42 -0.67 -4.19
CA ILE A 52 24.56 -1.02 -5.33
C ILE A 52 25.34 -1.81 -6.39
N MET A 53 26.56 -1.39 -6.72
CA MET A 53 27.40 -2.04 -7.74
C MET A 53 27.80 -3.47 -7.39
N ASN A 54 27.80 -3.82 -6.10
CA ASN A 54 28.14 -5.16 -5.63
C ASN A 54 26.93 -6.10 -5.54
N LEU A 55 25.72 -5.64 -5.88
CA LEU A 55 24.52 -6.48 -5.92
C LEU A 55 24.47 -7.30 -7.21
N ASP A 56 24.12 -8.58 -7.11
CA ASP A 56 23.81 -9.41 -8.27
C ASP A 56 22.48 -8.97 -8.90
N GLN A 57 22.56 -8.32 -10.06
CA GLN A 57 21.38 -7.82 -10.77
C GLN A 57 20.53 -8.94 -11.39
N THR A 58 21.08 -10.16 -11.52
CA THR A 58 20.34 -11.28 -12.09
C THR A 58 19.25 -11.81 -11.16
N GLU A 59 19.37 -11.59 -9.86
CA GLU A 59 18.34 -11.94 -8.86
C GLU A 59 17.02 -11.17 -9.06
N PHE A 60 17.06 -10.03 -9.76
CA PHE A 60 15.90 -9.18 -10.03
C PHE A 60 15.32 -9.40 -11.44
N GLN A 61 15.77 -10.41 -12.17
CA GLN A 61 15.20 -10.75 -13.48
C GLN A 61 13.72 -11.13 -13.34
N GLY A 62 12.89 -10.57 -14.22
CA GLY A 62 11.43 -10.76 -14.15
C GLY A 62 10.71 -9.94 -13.08
N PHE A 63 11.40 -9.04 -12.35
CA PHE A 63 10.77 -8.17 -11.36
C PHE A 63 9.81 -7.14 -11.97
N SER A 64 10.09 -6.70 -13.20
CA SER A 64 9.27 -5.67 -13.87
C SER A 64 7.88 -6.21 -14.20
N TYR A 65 6.86 -5.58 -13.62
CA TYR A 65 5.45 -5.87 -13.89
C TYR A 65 4.67 -4.56 -14.06
N THR A 66 3.74 -4.55 -15.01
CA THR A 66 2.72 -3.50 -15.14
C THR A 66 1.38 -4.19 -15.29
N ASN A 67 0.38 -3.75 -14.51
CA ASN A 67 -0.96 -4.30 -14.60
C ASN A 67 -1.55 -3.99 -16.00
N PRO A 68 -1.85 -4.99 -16.85
CA PRO A 68 -2.39 -4.77 -18.19
C PRO A 68 -3.79 -4.14 -18.17
N GLU A 69 -4.53 -4.29 -17.07
CA GLU A 69 -5.87 -3.71 -16.89
C GLU A 69 -5.85 -2.27 -16.38
N PHE A 70 -4.66 -1.68 -16.18
CA PHE A 70 -4.54 -0.31 -15.71
C PHE A 70 -4.78 0.68 -16.86
N ILE A 71 -6.05 1.05 -17.07
CA ILE A 71 -6.46 2.05 -18.06
C ILE A 71 -6.42 3.44 -17.41
N ILE A 72 -5.50 4.29 -17.86
CA ILE A 72 -5.46 5.71 -17.47
C ILE A 72 -6.55 6.43 -18.27
N GLN A 73 -7.59 6.92 -17.59
CA GLN A 73 -8.49 7.91 -18.17
C GLN A 73 -7.78 9.25 -18.15
N VAL A 74 -7.46 9.77 -19.33
CA VAL A 74 -6.82 11.08 -19.54
C VAL A 74 -7.89 12.16 -19.67
#